data_AF-A0A537MWR8-F1
#
_entry.id   AF-A0A537MWR8-F1
#
_cell.length_a   1.000
_cell.length_b   1.000
_cell.length_c   1.000
_cell.angle_alpha   90.00
_cell.angle_beta   90.00
_cell.angle_gamma   90.00
#
_symmetry.space_group_name_H-M   'P 1'
#
loop_
_entity.id
_entity.type
_entity.pdbx_description
1 polymer ?
#
loop_
_entity_poly.entity_id
_entity_poly.type
_entity_poly.pdbx_seq_one_letter_code
_entity_poly.pdbx_strand_id
1 'polypeptide(L)'
;MTAIQQLGHYVAQSGAPSGELRENLDLHIIDTLAALLASTATPEGERLLRFRVEMQKLAPAGKQSGTDLSIRCALARLSEIDDIHLASMITPGGIVIPAALTL
;
A
#
# COMPACT_ATOMS: atom_id res chain seq x y z
N MET A 1 3.49 7.42 30.35
CA MET A 1 3.54 7.46 28.88
C MET A 1 2.13 7.60 28.35
N THR A 2 1.91 8.43 27.34
CA THR A 2 0.63 8.49 26.61
C THR A 2 0.49 7.28 25.66
N ALA A 3 -0.71 7.00 25.19
CA ALA A 3 -0.95 5.92 24.21
C ALA A 3 -0.11 6.10 22.93
N ILE A 4 0.05 7.35 22.44
CA ILE A 4 0.88 7.64 21.27
C ILE A 4 2.37 7.33 21.55
N GLN A 5 2.87 7.66 22.75
CA GLN A 5 4.24 7.34 23.14
C GLN A 5 4.46 5.83 23.26
N GLN A 6 3.47 5.10 23.77
CA GLN A 6 3.52 3.63 23.86
C GLN A 6 3.55 2.99 22.46
N LEU A 7 2.71 3.45 21.54
CA LEU A 7 2.70 2.99 20.16
C LEU A 7 4.04 3.26 19.46
N GLY A 8 4.57 4.49 19.59
CA GLY A 8 5.87 4.84 19.01
C GLY A 8 7.00 3.97 19.56
N HIS A 9 7.00 3.68 20.86
CA HIS A 9 7.98 2.79 21.48
C HIS A 9 7.88 1.35 20.96
N TYR A 10 6.64 0.82 20.86
CA TYR A 10 6.39 -0.52 20.34
C TYR A 10 6.89 -0.68 18.89
N VAL A 11 6.59 0.28 18.02
CA VAL A 11 7.07 0.28 16.62
C VAL A 11 8.60 0.38 16.56
N ALA A 12 9.21 1.27 17.35
CA ALA A 12 10.67 1.43 17.36
C ALA A 12 11.44 0.19 17.85
N GLN A 13 10.81 -0.65 18.68
CA GLN A 13 11.37 -1.90 19.18
C GLN A 13 11.03 -3.12 18.32
N SER A 14 10.30 -2.93 17.22
CA SER A 14 9.91 -4.02 16.34
C SER A 14 11.14 -4.66 15.70
N GLY A 15 11.27 -5.98 15.86
CA GLY A 15 12.37 -6.78 15.31
C GLY A 15 11.98 -7.52 14.03
N ALA A 16 12.84 -8.44 13.60
CA ALA A 16 12.53 -9.32 12.49
C ALA A 16 11.28 -10.17 12.80
N PRO A 17 10.32 -10.29 11.88
CA PRO A 17 9.13 -11.11 12.08
C PRO A 17 9.50 -12.60 12.19
N SER A 18 8.68 -13.36 12.94
CA SER A 18 8.75 -14.82 12.99
C SER A 18 8.50 -15.44 11.61
N GLY A 19 8.85 -16.71 11.43
CA GLY A 19 8.59 -17.43 10.17
C GLY A 19 7.11 -17.43 9.79
N GLU A 20 6.23 -17.77 10.73
CA GLU A 20 4.78 -17.74 10.54
C GLU A 20 4.26 -16.35 10.15
N LEU A 21 4.78 -15.28 10.77
CA LEU A 21 4.39 -13.92 10.42
C LEU A 21 4.87 -13.52 9.02
N ARG A 22 6.03 -14.03 8.58
CA ARG A 22 6.51 -13.82 7.20
C ARG A 22 5.62 -14.53 6.19
N GLU A 23 5.24 -15.77 6.45
CA GLU A 23 4.35 -16.53 5.56
C GLU A 23 2.99 -15.83 5.42
N ASN A 24 2.41 -15.33 6.52
CA ASN A 24 1.19 -14.53 6.46
C ASN A 24 1.39 -13.21 5.71
N LEU A 25 2.53 -12.53 5.93
CA LEU A 25 2.86 -11.31 5.20
C LEU A 25 2.97 -11.55 3.68
N ASP A 26 3.56 -12.67 3.26
CA ASP A 26 3.67 -13.04 1.84
C ASP A 26 2.29 -13.18 1.19
N LEU A 27 1.31 -13.75 1.89
CA LEU A 27 -0.07 -13.84 1.42
C LEU A 27 -0.68 -12.44 1.20
N HIS A 28 -0.55 -11.54 2.18
CA HIS A 28 -1.06 -10.17 2.06
C HIS A 28 -0.39 -9.39 0.92
N ILE A 29 0.93 -9.58 0.73
CA ILE A 29 1.68 -8.98 -0.38
C ILE A 29 1.13 -9.45 -1.71
N ILE A 30 0.98 -10.77 -1.89
CA ILE A 30 0.47 -11.36 -3.13
C ILE A 30 -0.95 -10.86 -3.42
N ASP A 31 -1.83 -10.87 -2.41
CA ASP A 31 -3.21 -10.42 -2.53
C ASP A 31 -3.31 -8.94 -2.95
N THR A 32 -2.60 -8.05 -2.25
CA THR A 32 -2.60 -6.62 -2.58
C THR A 32 -2.01 -6.35 -3.97
N LEU A 33 -0.95 -7.05 -4.36
CA LEU A 33 -0.36 -6.90 -5.70
C LEU A 33 -1.30 -7.44 -6.78
N ALA A 34 -2.01 -8.53 -6.52
CA ALA A 34 -3.01 -9.07 -7.44
C ALA A 34 -4.18 -8.09 -7.62
N ALA A 35 -4.70 -7.51 -6.54
CA ALA A 35 -5.74 -6.48 -6.58
C ALA A 35 -5.29 -5.25 -7.37
N LEU A 36 -4.06 -4.76 -7.13
CA LEU A 36 -3.46 -3.66 -7.87
C LEU A 36 -3.37 -3.97 -9.38
N LEU A 37 -2.86 -5.15 -9.73
CA LEU A 37 -2.72 -5.57 -11.14
C LEU A 37 -4.08 -5.74 -11.82
N ALA A 38 -5.05 -6.39 -11.16
CA ALA A 38 -6.41 -6.55 -11.67
C ALA A 38 -7.06 -5.20 -11.97
N SER A 39 -6.86 -4.22 -11.09
CA SER A 39 -7.34 -2.85 -11.26
C SER A 39 -6.76 -2.16 -12.49
N THR A 40 -5.55 -2.51 -12.96
CA THR A 40 -4.97 -1.91 -14.18
C THR A 40 -5.73 -2.25 -15.46
N ALA A 41 -6.54 -3.32 -15.44
CA ALA A 41 -7.37 -3.73 -16.56
C ALA A 41 -8.75 -3.04 -16.58
N THR A 42 -9.06 -2.18 -15.60
CA THR A 42 -10.31 -1.42 -15.56
C THR A 42 -10.16 -0.05 -16.25
N PRO A 43 -11.25 0.55 -16.78
CA PRO A 43 -11.22 1.90 -17.34
C PRO A 43 -10.71 2.95 -16.35
N GLU A 44 -11.08 2.84 -15.07
CA GLU A 44 -10.64 3.72 -13.99
C GLU A 44 -9.14 3.54 -13.71
N GLY A 45 -8.64 2.30 -13.72
CA GLY A 45 -7.22 2.02 -13.50
C GLY A 45 -6.36 2.54 -14.64
N GLU A 46 -6.82 2.40 -15.89
CA GLU A 46 -6.14 2.99 -17.04
C GLU A 46 -6.03 4.52 -16.91
N ARG A 47 -7.10 5.19 -16.47
CA ARG A 47 -7.10 6.65 -16.22
C ARG A 47 -6.12 7.03 -15.11
N LEU A 48 -6.04 6.27 -14.03
CA LEU A 48 -5.06 6.48 -12.95
C LEU A 48 -3.62 6.33 -13.44
N LEU A 49 -3.35 5.33 -14.30
CA LEU A 49 -2.02 5.13 -14.88
C LEU A 49 -1.62 6.26 -15.83
N ARG A 50 -2.55 6.77 -16.66
CA ARG A 50 -2.31 7.95 -17.50
C ARG A 50 -2.03 9.18 -16.64
N PHE A 51 -2.82 9.40 -15.59
CA PHE A 51 -2.60 10.50 -14.63
C PHE A 51 -1.22 10.41 -13.97
N ARG A 52 -0.77 9.20 -13.59
CA ARG A 52 0.57 8.94 -13.04
C ARG A 52 1.67 9.44 -13.97
N VAL A 53 1.60 9.08 -15.25
CA VAL A 53 2.60 9.47 -16.26
C VAL A 53 2.65 10.99 -16.41
N GLU A 54 1.49 11.67 -16.45
CA GLU A 54 1.46 13.13 -16.53
C GLU A 54 2.03 13.80 -15.27
N MET A 55 1.73 13.28 -14.08
CA MET A 55 2.29 13.82 -12.83
C MET A 55 3.80 13.62 -12.73
N GLN A 56 4.33 12.49 -13.22
CA GLN A 56 5.77 12.24 -13.25
C GLN A 56 6.52 13.23 -14.15
N LYS A 57 5.91 13.70 -15.24
CA LYS A 57 6.47 14.74 -16.12
C LYS A 57 6.52 16.12 -15.45
N LEU A 58 5.57 16.42 -14.57
CA LEU A 58 5.46 17.70 -13.88
C LEU A 58 6.29 17.75 -12.58
N ALA A 59 6.61 16.60 -12.00
CA ALA A 59 7.31 16.51 -10.73
C ALA A 59 8.81 16.86 -10.89
N PRO A 60 9.37 17.74 -10.03
CA PRO A 60 10.81 17.90 -9.92
C PRO A 60 11.50 16.57 -9.61
N ALA A 61 12.72 16.38 -10.13
CA ALA A 61 13.53 15.19 -9.84
C ALA A 61 13.60 14.94 -8.32
N GLY A 62 13.29 13.71 -7.90
CA GLY A 62 13.29 13.30 -6.49
C GLY A 62 12.01 13.60 -5.69
N LYS A 63 10.95 14.18 -6.29
CA LYS A 63 9.66 14.44 -5.61
C LYS A 63 8.49 13.59 -6.10
N GLN A 64 8.77 12.48 -6.78
CA GLN A 64 7.76 11.63 -7.40
C GLN A 64 7.08 10.66 -6.41
N SER A 65 7.70 10.37 -5.25
CA SER A 65 7.28 9.28 -4.36
C SER A 65 5.87 9.43 -3.77
N GLY A 66 5.46 10.65 -3.38
CA GLY A 66 4.15 10.86 -2.75
C GLY A 66 2.96 10.64 -3.69
N THR A 67 3.06 11.15 -4.92
CA THR A 67 2.03 10.93 -5.95
C THR A 67 2.05 9.49 -6.45
N ASP A 68 3.25 8.90 -6.61
CA ASP A 68 3.39 7.49 -7.00
C ASP A 68 2.72 6.57 -5.98
N LEU A 69 2.98 6.79 -4.68
CA LEU A 69 2.38 6.05 -3.58
C LEU A 69 0.85 6.17 -3.61
N SER A 70 0.32 7.39 -3.69
CA SER A 70 -1.13 7.63 -3.71
C SER A 70 -1.82 6.88 -4.85
N ILE A 71 -1.19 6.83 -6.02
CA ILE A 71 -1.75 6.12 -7.18
C ILE A 71 -1.69 4.60 -6.99
N ARG A 72 -0.60 4.06 -6.43
CA ARG A 72 -0.51 2.63 -6.12
C ARG A 72 -1.56 2.21 -5.09
N CYS A 73 -1.77 3.02 -4.05
CA CYS A 73 -2.85 2.79 -3.07
C CYS A 73 -4.22 2.81 -3.75
N ALA A 74 -4.47 3.80 -4.62
CA ALA A 74 -5.73 3.88 -5.35
C ALA A 74 -5.96 2.65 -6.23
N LEU A 75 -4.95 2.20 -6.98
CA LEU A 75 -5.04 0.99 -7.80
C LEU A 75 -5.27 -0.27 -6.96
N ALA A 76 -4.58 -0.43 -5.82
CA ALA A 76 -4.80 -1.58 -4.95
C ALA A 76 -6.25 -1.69 -4.46
N ARG A 77 -6.90 -0.56 -4.16
CA ARG A 77 -8.27 -0.50 -3.64
C ARG A 77 -9.37 -0.52 -4.72
N LEU A 78 -9.03 -0.20 -5.96
CA LEU A 78 -10.00 0.17 -6.99
C LEU A 78 -10.97 -0.96 -7.37
N SER A 79 -10.51 -2.21 -7.31
CA SER A 79 -11.33 -3.37 -7.65
C SER A 79 -12.11 -3.95 -6.47
N GLU A 80 -11.83 -3.50 -5.24
CA GLU A 80 -12.40 -4.04 -3.99
C GLU A 80 -12.22 -5.56 -3.79
N ILE A 81 -11.22 -6.16 -4.45
CA ILE A 81 -10.88 -7.58 -4.28
C ILE A 81 -9.74 -7.79 -3.27
N ASP A 82 -9.15 -6.70 -2.76
CA ASP A 82 -8.12 -6.75 -1.74
C ASP A 82 -8.66 -7.21 -0.38
N ASP A 83 -7.79 -7.78 0.43
CA ASP A 83 -8.14 -8.32 1.73
C ASP A 83 -8.64 -7.29 2.75
N ILE A 84 -9.53 -7.75 3.65
CA ILE A 84 -10.08 -6.95 4.74
C ILE A 84 -9.60 -7.48 6.10
N HIS A 85 -9.04 -6.59 6.91
CA HIS A 85 -8.78 -6.88 8.31
C HIS A 85 -10.07 -6.64 9.12
N LEU A 86 -10.80 -7.72 9.37
CA LEU A 86 -12.15 -7.70 9.96
C LEU A 86 -12.23 -6.97 11.29
N ALA A 87 -11.25 -7.15 12.18
CA ALA A 87 -11.29 -6.56 13.52
C ALA A 87 -11.26 -5.02 13.50
N SER A 88 -10.66 -4.42 12.47
CA SER A 88 -10.65 -2.97 12.26
C SER A 88 -11.60 -2.49 11.16
N MET A 89 -12.26 -3.40 10.45
CA MET A 89 -13.15 -3.11 9.31
C MET A 89 -12.52 -2.21 8.24
N ILE A 90 -11.23 -2.45 7.95
CA ILE A 90 -10.47 -1.72 6.92
C ILE A 90 -9.62 -2.69 6.11
N THR A 91 -9.09 -2.22 4.99
CA THR A 91 -8.21 -2.96 4.07
C THR A 91 -6.77 -2.43 4.18
N PRO A 92 -6.00 -2.84 5.21
CA PRO A 92 -4.70 -2.24 5.52
C PRO A 92 -3.66 -2.52 4.42
N GLY A 93 -3.75 -3.66 3.73
CA GLY A 93 -2.83 -4.06 2.67
C GLY A 93 -2.71 -3.01 1.58
N GLY A 94 -3.86 -2.48 1.12
CA GLY A 94 -3.94 -1.42 0.11
C GLY A 94 -3.26 -0.09 0.45
N ILE A 95 -2.75 0.10 1.68
CA ILE A 95 -1.94 1.25 2.08
C ILE A 95 -0.53 0.83 2.50
N VAL A 96 -0.42 -0.15 3.41
CA VAL A 96 0.86 -0.52 4.03
C VAL A 96 1.82 -1.10 3.01
N ILE A 97 1.34 -1.98 2.12
CA ILE A 97 2.19 -2.66 1.13
C ILE A 97 2.66 -1.67 0.04
N PRO A 98 1.80 -0.85 -0.59
CA PRO A 98 2.26 0.20 -1.50
C PRO A 98 3.26 1.16 -0.86
N ALA A 99 3.07 1.55 0.40
CA ALA A 99 3.99 2.43 1.11
C ALA A 99 5.36 1.78 1.31
N ALA A 100 5.40 0.54 1.82
CA ALA A 100 6.63 -0.20 2.06
C ALA A 100 7.44 -0.49 0.78
N LEU A 101 6.77 -0.61 -0.38
CA LEU A 101 7.43 -0.82 -1.67
C LEU A 101 7.83 0.48 -2.38
N THR A 102 7.45 1.64 -1.86
CA THR A 102 7.71 2.95 -2.48
C THR A 102 8.75 3.78 -1.71
N LEU A 103 8.78 3.67 -0.38
CA LEU A 103 9.67 4.40 0.53
C LEU A 103 10.94 3.60 0.84
#